data_AF-A0A842Y5M4-F1
#
_entry.id   AF-A0A842Y5M4-F1
#
_cell.length_a   1.000
_cell.length_b   1.000
_cell.length_c   1.000
_cell.angle_alpha   90.00
_cell.angle_beta   90.00
_cell.angle_gamma   90.00
#
_symmetry.space_group_name_H-M   'P 1'
#
loop_
_entity.id
_entity.type
_entity.pdbx_description
1 polymer ?
#
loop_
_entity_poly.entity_id
_entity_poly.type
_entity_poly.pdbx_seq_one_letter_code
_entity_poly.pdbx_strand_id
1 'polypeptide(L)' 'MLDAGILYGGIQGFGHFILITGLDNNNITYHDPDIPDGQNAKCSIDRFIQAWSALKCLVIKIQKVKQ' A
#
# COMPACT_ATOMS: atom_id res chain seq x y z
N MET A 1 1.56 8.14 -0.37
CA MET A 1 1.97 8.07 1.04
C MET A 1 0.86 7.30 1.71
N LEU A 2 1.06 6.06 2.10
CA LEU A 2 0.14 5.37 3.02
C LEU A 2 0.62 5.67 4.44
N ASP A 3 -0.21 5.59 5.47
CA ASP A 3 0.24 5.80 6.85
C ASP A 3 0.20 4.44 7.52
N ALA A 4 1.36 3.95 7.94
CA ALA A 4 1.49 2.69 8.67
C ALA A 4 0.67 2.72 9.97
N GLY A 5 0.44 3.91 10.54
CA GLY A 5 -0.45 4.15 11.67
C GLY A 5 -1.90 3.76 11.43
N ILE A 6 -2.40 3.95 10.20
CA ILE A 6 -3.78 3.58 9.83
C ILE A 6 -3.93 2.06 9.63
N LEU A 7 -2.85 1.38 9.21
CA LEU A 7 -2.87 -0.07 9.01
C LEU A 7 -2.54 -0.85 10.30
N TYR A 8 -1.67 -0.33 11.16
CA TYR A 8 -1.05 -1.09 12.25
C TYR A 8 -0.87 -0.35 13.59
N GLY A 9 -1.34 0.89 13.74
CA GLY A 9 -1.22 1.63 15.02
C GLY A 9 0.17 2.21 15.32
N GLY A 10 1.02 2.37 14.30
CA GLY A 10 2.31 3.08 14.35
C GLY A 10 2.23 4.61 14.35
N ILE A 11 3.39 5.25 14.55
CA ILE A 11 3.57 6.70 14.82
C ILE A 11 3.09 7.55 13.64
N GLN A 12 2.11 8.43 13.91
CA GLN A 12 1.62 9.45 12.96
C GLN A 12 2.76 10.35 12.47
N GLY A 13 2.83 10.57 11.15
CA GLY A 13 3.57 11.71 10.58
C GLY A 13 4.71 11.38 9.62
N PHE A 14 5.03 10.11 9.38
CA PHE A 14 5.95 9.71 8.32
C PHE A 14 5.22 8.88 7.26
N GLY A 15 5.56 9.14 6.00
CA GLY A 15 4.94 8.47 4.88
C GLY A 15 5.39 7.03 4.70
N HIS A 16 4.44 6.09 4.71
CA HIS A 16 4.65 4.68 4.42
C HIS A 16 4.49 4.37 2.93
N PHE A 17 5.31 3.46 2.43
CA PHE A 17 5.27 3.00 1.05
C PHE A 17 5.10 1.48 1.03
N ILE A 18 4.11 1.02 0.28
CA ILE A 18 3.91 -0.39 -0.02
C ILE A 18 4.03 -0.61 -1.53
N LEU A 19 4.38 -1.83 -1.93
CA LEU A 19 4.41 -2.24 -3.33
C LEU A 19 3.20 -3.14 -3.59
N ILE A 20 2.25 -2.66 -4.39
CA ILE A 20 1.11 -3.49 -4.83
C ILE A 20 1.63 -4.53 -5.83
N THR A 21 1.44 -5.81 -5.51
CA THR A 21 1.87 -6.95 -6.32
C THR A 21 0.71 -7.71 -6.96
N GLY A 22 -0.51 -7.51 -6.47
CA GLY A 22 -1.69 -8.16 -7.01
C GLY A 22 -2.96 -7.38 -6.73
N LEU A 23 -3.93 -7.56 -7.62
CA LEU A 23 -5.31 -7.10 -7.49
C LEU A 23 -6.20 -8.29 -7.83
N ASP A 24 -7.05 -8.69 -6.89
CA ASP A 24 -8.16 -9.61 -7.12
C ASP A 24 -9.50 -8.89 -6.96
N ASN A 25 -10.61 -9.57 -7.23
CA ASN A 25 -11.95 -8.96 -7.29
C ASN A 25 -12.28 -8.05 -6.11
N ASN A 26 -11.79 -8.34 -4.89
CA ASN A 26 -12.10 -7.52 -3.72
C ASN A 26 -10.91 -7.17 -2.84
N ASN A 27 -9.69 -7.56 -3.24
CA ASN A 27 -8.51 -7.37 -2.41
C ASN A 27 -7.30 -6.88 -3.22
N ILE A 28 -6.42 -6.19 -2.51
CA ILE A 28 -5.07 -5.92 -2.95
C ILE A 28 -4.12 -6.88 -2.23
N THR A 29 -3.10 -7.32 -2.94
CA THR A 29 -1.93 -7.99 -2.39
C THR A 29 -0.74 -7.04 -2.51
N TYR A 30 0.04 -6.89 -1.45
CA TYR A 30 1.14 -5.94 -1.41
C TYR A 30 2.31 -6.43 -0.54
N HIS A 31 3.50 -5.94 -0.86
CA HIS A 31 4.66 -6.00 0.02
C HIS A 31 4.72 -4.73 0.89
N ASP A 32 4.99 -4.93 2.16
CA ASP A 32 5.13 -3.90 3.17
C ASP A 32 6.50 -4.08 3.87
N PRO A 33 7.37 -3.04 3.92
CA PRO A 33 8.68 -3.16 4.56
C PRO A 33 8.60 -3.43 6.07
N ASP A 34 7.47 -3.13 6.73
CA ASP A 34 7.27 -3.38 8.15
C ASP A 34 6.82 -4.82 8.44
N ILE A 35 6.51 -5.61 7.40
CA ILE A 35 6.16 -7.02 7.54
C ILE A 35 7.43 -7.86 7.38
N PRO A 36 7.87 -8.58 8.44
CA PRO A 36 9.07 -9.40 8.38
C PRO A 36 8.99 -10.49 7.30
N ASP A 37 10.16 -10.93 6.86
CA ASP A 37 10.36 -12.10 5.98
C ASP A 37 9.77 -11.98 4.56
N GLY A 38 9.50 -10.76 4.08
CA GLY A 38 9.09 -10.53 2.70
C GLY A 38 7.72 -11.13 2.34
N GLN A 39 6.93 -11.46 3.36
CA GLN A 39 5.59 -12.02 3.17
C GLN A 39 4.68 -10.97 2.53
N ASN A 40 3.82 -11.42 1.62
CA ASN A 40 2.78 -10.57 1.06
C ASN A 40 1.66 -10.38 2.08
N ALA A 41 1.25 -9.14 2.28
CA ALA A 41 0.00 -8.81 2.96
C ALA A 41 -1.15 -8.73 1.97
N LYS A 42 -2.35 -8.86 2.51
CA LYS A 42 -3.60 -8.77 1.77
C LYS A 42 -4.61 -7.94 2.55
N CYS A 43 -5.30 -7.02 1.87
CA CYS A 43 -6.44 -6.31 2.47
C CYS A 43 -7.51 -6.01 1.42
N SER A 44 -8.73 -5.69 1.87
CA SER A 44 -9.80 -5.33 0.96
C SER A 44 -9.50 -4.03 0.23
N ILE A 45 -10.00 -3.93 -1.01
CA ILE A 45 -9.88 -2.72 -1.83
C ILE A 45 -10.48 -1.51 -1.09
N ASP A 46 -11.64 -1.68 -0.45
CA ASP A 46 -12.29 -0.59 0.28
C ASP A 46 -11.41 -0.03 1.41
N ARG A 47 -10.77 -0.91 2.19
CA ARG A 47 -9.88 -0.50 3.28
C ARG A 47 -8.64 0.20 2.74
N PHE A 48 -8.08 -0.31 1.65
CA PHE A 48 -6.96 0.34 0.97
C PHE A 48 -7.34 1.73 0.46
N ILE A 49 -8.48 1.88 -0.23
CA ILE A 49 -8.94 3.17 -0.77
C ILE A 49 -9.16 4.17 0.35
N GLN A 50 -9.75 3.77 1.48
CA GLN A 50 -9.95 4.65 2.63
C GLN A 50 -8.61 5.19 3.17
N ALA A 51 -7.63 4.30 3.39
CA ALA A 51 -6.30 4.69 3.87
C ALA A 51 -5.53 5.53 2.84
N TRP A 52 -5.62 5.19 1.55
CA TRP A 52 -4.93 5.89 0.47
C TRP A 52 -5.52 7.28 0.20
N SER A 53 -6.86 7.41 0.31
CA SER A 53 -7.57 8.69 0.13
C SER A 53 -7.28 9.68 1.23
N ALA A 54 -7.06 9.22 2.46
CA ALA A 54 -6.63 10.07 3.57
C ALA A 54 -5.31 10.81 3.28
N LEU A 55 -4.53 10.32 2.31
CA LEU A 55 -3.19 10.80 1.99
C LEU A 55 -3.07 11.23 0.53
N LYS A 56 -4.15 11.81 0.00
CA LYS A 56 -4.23 12.45 -1.32
C LYS A 56 -3.91 11.52 -2.50
N CYS A 57 -4.07 10.20 -2.32
CA CYS A 57 -3.93 9.20 -3.38
C CYS A 57 -2.58 9.27 -4.14
N LEU A 58 -1.47 9.56 -3.44
CA LEU A 58 -0.16 9.64 -4.09
C LEU A 58 0.34 8.24 -4.53
N VAL A 59 0.85 8.15 -5.76
CA VAL A 59 1.40 6.92 -6.37
C VAL A 59 2.65 7.23 -7.21
N ILE A 60 3.60 6.31 -7.20
CA ILE A 60 4.74 6.31 -8.13
C ILE A 60 4.56 5.10 -9.04
N LYS A 61 4.55 5.32 -10.36
CA LYS A 61 4.44 4.26 -11.36
C LYS A 61 5.71 4.24 -12.22
N ILE A 62 6.38 3.10 -12.24
CA ILE A 62 7.48 2.84 -13.17
C ILE A 62 6.88 2.16 -14.40
N GLN A 63 7.09 2.74 -15.58
CA GLN A 63 6.59 2.19 -16.84
C GLN A 63 7.77 1.85 -17.76
N LYS A 64 7.79 0.62 -18.28
CA LYS A 64 8.73 0.24 -19.33
C LYS A 64 8.37 1.00 -20.61
N VAL A 65 9.30 1.78 -21.14
CA VAL A 65 9.15 2.41 -22.44
C VAL A 65 9.23 1.30 -23.49
N LYS A 66 8.17 1.15 -24.30
CA LYS A 66 8.24 0.29 -25.48
C LYS A 66 9.12 1.01 -26.50
N GLN A 67 10.26 0.39 -26.85
CA GLN A 67 11.05 0.78 -28.01
C GLN A 67 10.35 0.30 -29.28
#